data_AF-A0A3D3JLC1-F1
#
_entry.id   AF-A0A3D3JLC1-F1
#
_cell.length_a   1.000
_cell.length_b   1.000
_cell.length_c   1.000
_cell.angle_alpha   90.00
_cell.angle_beta   90.00
_cell.angle_gamma   90.00
#
_symmetry.space_group_name_H-M   'P 1'
#
loop_
_entity.id
_entity.type
_entity.pdbx_description
1 polymer ?
#
loop_
_entity_poly.entity_id
_entity_poly.type
_entity_poly.pdbx_seq_one_letter_code
_entity_poly.pdbx_strand_id
1 'polypeptide(L)'
;MLPLPRITSLTSHVQVSFTSRILQIMVLGLFSVFVAAITMTAGPASPSDMVVLQHEVPELIFDVRYATENNFTHRVLYSDSLLKSRRHVADSLKIAVRLAAERGYRIKIFDAYRPVSVQRFMWSLLPDERYVADPAKGSRHNRGCAVDVTLCTLDGKEVDMGTDYDEFTERAHADANDISQEQAAHRAILRGIMNASGFDVLPTEWWHFDLRGWEQYPILEE
;
A
#
# COMPACT_ATOMS: atom_id res chain seq x y z
N MET A 1 -92.74 -5.42 -3.07
CA MET A 1 -93.30 -5.74 -1.74
C MET A 1 -93.25 -7.25 -1.55
N LEU A 2 -92.40 -7.72 -0.64
CA LEU A 2 -92.62 -8.85 0.29
C LEU A 2 -91.32 -9.06 1.11
N PRO A 3 -91.42 -9.45 2.39
CA PRO A 3 -90.42 -9.21 3.42
C PRO A 3 -89.44 -10.37 3.64
N LEU A 4 -88.34 -10.07 4.32
CA LEU A 4 -87.37 -11.01 4.90
C LEU A 4 -88.04 -11.96 5.92
N PRO A 5 -87.45 -13.15 6.15
CA PRO A 5 -87.46 -13.75 7.48
C PRO A 5 -86.06 -13.93 8.07
N ARG A 6 -86.06 -13.81 9.39
CA ARG A 6 -84.94 -13.77 10.33
C ARG A 6 -84.37 -15.15 10.62
N ILE A 7 -83.04 -15.17 10.76
CA ILE A 7 -82.21 -15.72 11.86
C ILE A 7 -82.86 -16.79 12.75
N THR A 8 -82.21 -17.96 12.80
CA THR A 8 -82.11 -18.77 14.02
C THR A 8 -80.64 -19.11 14.32
N SER A 9 -80.26 -18.76 15.55
CA SER A 9 -79.03 -19.03 16.28
C SER A 9 -78.70 -20.52 16.35
N LEU A 10 -77.42 -20.89 16.40
CA LEU A 10 -76.89 -21.75 17.47
C LEU A 10 -75.35 -21.69 17.56
N THR A 11 -74.93 -21.26 18.74
CA THR A 11 -73.61 -21.26 19.36
C THR A 11 -72.76 -22.49 19.07
N SER A 12 -71.47 -22.30 18.81
CA SER A 12 -70.43 -23.17 19.36
C SER A 12 -69.11 -22.43 19.56
N HIS A 13 -68.50 -22.77 20.69
CA HIS A 13 -67.34 -22.18 21.33
C HIS A 13 -66.10 -22.12 20.44
N VAL A 14 -65.44 -20.95 20.40
CA VAL A 14 -64.04 -20.86 20.00
C VAL A 14 -63.20 -20.79 21.27
N GLN A 15 -62.56 -21.90 21.61
CA GLN A 15 -61.46 -21.96 22.57
C GLN A 15 -60.14 -21.99 21.79
N VAL A 16 -59.21 -21.16 22.25
CA VAL A 16 -57.90 -20.86 21.64
C VAL A 16 -56.96 -22.07 21.71
N SER A 17 -56.16 -22.29 20.66
CA SER A 17 -54.90 -23.03 20.77
C SER A 17 -53.86 -22.45 19.80
N PHE A 18 -52.85 -21.81 20.39
CA PHE A 18 -51.61 -21.35 19.76
C PHE A 18 -50.76 -22.56 19.38
N THR A 19 -50.45 -22.78 18.10
CA THR A 19 -49.26 -23.56 17.72
C THR A 19 -48.64 -23.04 16.43
N SER A 20 -47.43 -22.51 16.61
CA SER A 20 -46.39 -22.13 15.67
C SER A 20 -46.41 -22.87 14.32
N ARG A 21 -46.51 -22.11 13.22
CA ARG A 21 -45.99 -22.50 11.91
C ARG A 21 -44.94 -21.47 11.53
N ILE A 22 -43.67 -21.80 11.70
CA ILE A 22 -42.48 -21.40 10.92
C ILE A 22 -41.29 -21.90 11.75
N LEU A 23 -41.04 -23.21 11.70
CA LEU A 23 -39.72 -23.81 11.96
C LEU A 23 -39.80 -25.29 11.60
N GLN A 24 -39.44 -25.65 10.37
CA GLN A 24 -38.90 -26.96 9.98
C GLN A 24 -38.75 -27.05 8.45
N ILE A 25 -37.73 -26.38 7.91
CA ILE A 25 -36.98 -26.92 6.78
C ILE A 25 -35.50 -26.73 7.15
N MET A 26 -35.00 -27.70 7.90
CA MET A 26 -33.58 -27.86 8.19
C MET A 26 -32.93 -28.60 7.01
N VAL A 27 -31.84 -28.00 6.53
CA VAL A 27 -30.56 -28.67 6.24
C VAL A 27 -30.58 -29.78 5.18
N LEU A 28 -30.13 -29.45 3.97
CA LEU A 28 -29.18 -30.25 3.17
C LEU A 28 -28.87 -29.50 1.86
N GLY A 29 -27.83 -28.67 1.90
CA GLY A 29 -27.30 -27.94 0.76
C GLY A 29 -25.85 -27.59 1.05
N LEU A 30 -25.00 -28.61 1.09
CA LEU A 30 -23.54 -28.51 1.22
C LEU A 30 -22.98 -27.76 0.00
N PHE A 31 -22.90 -26.44 0.09
CA PHE A 31 -21.99 -25.63 -0.73
C PHE A 31 -20.73 -25.34 0.10
N SER A 32 -19.96 -26.38 0.41
CA SER A 32 -18.58 -26.21 0.84
C SER A 32 -17.72 -25.94 -0.39
N VAL A 33 -17.69 -24.69 -0.84
CA VAL A 33 -16.56 -24.21 -1.64
C VAL A 33 -15.42 -24.04 -0.65
N PHE A 34 -14.67 -25.11 -0.43
CA PHE A 34 -13.39 -25.04 0.25
C PHE A 34 -12.44 -24.34 -0.72
N VAL A 35 -12.39 -23.00 -0.67
CA VAL A 35 -11.26 -22.28 -1.25
C VAL A 35 -10.08 -22.64 -0.36
N ALA A 36 -9.31 -23.65 -0.75
CA ALA A 36 -8.00 -23.86 -0.18
C ALA A 36 -7.21 -22.58 -0.46
N ALA A 37 -7.09 -21.73 0.54
CA ALA A 37 -6.07 -20.70 0.55
C ALA A 37 -4.75 -21.45 0.48
N ILE A 38 -4.19 -21.55 -0.72
CA ILE A 38 -2.79 -21.93 -0.90
C ILE A 38 -2.03 -20.77 -0.26
N THR A 39 -1.73 -20.89 1.03
CA THR A 39 -0.63 -20.15 1.62
C THR A 39 0.60 -20.59 0.85
N MET A 40 0.97 -19.81 -0.17
CA MET A 40 2.32 -19.88 -0.71
C MET A 40 3.23 -19.51 0.44
N THR A 41 3.75 -20.51 1.13
CA THR A 41 4.89 -20.31 2.03
C THR A 41 6.05 -19.95 1.12
N ALA A 42 6.26 -18.66 0.91
CA ALA A 42 7.49 -18.19 0.29
C ALA A 42 8.64 -18.79 1.10
N GLY A 43 9.49 -19.58 0.44
CA GLY A 43 10.75 -20.02 1.04
C GLY A 43 11.55 -18.78 1.48
N PRO A 44 12.52 -18.93 2.40
CA PRO A 44 13.36 -17.80 2.79
C PRO A 44 13.95 -17.15 1.53
N ALA A 45 13.64 -15.87 1.32
CA ALA A 45 14.09 -15.11 0.16
C ALA A 45 15.62 -15.18 0.08
N SER A 46 16.15 -15.56 -1.09
CA SER A 46 17.59 -15.67 -1.25
C SER A 46 18.20 -14.28 -1.19
N PRO A 47 19.37 -14.07 -0.53
CA PRO A 47 20.14 -12.84 -0.63
C PRO A 47 20.44 -12.44 -2.09
N SER A 48 20.47 -13.40 -3.02
CA SER A 48 20.67 -13.18 -4.47
C SER A 48 19.47 -12.58 -5.21
N ASP A 49 18.34 -12.32 -4.54
CA ASP A 49 17.10 -11.87 -5.20
C ASP A 49 17.04 -10.35 -5.45
N MET A 50 18.19 -9.67 -5.41
CA MET A 50 18.28 -8.26 -5.75
C MET A 50 18.34 -8.08 -7.26
N VAL A 51 17.53 -7.15 -7.76
CA VAL A 51 17.44 -6.80 -9.19
C VAL A 51 17.62 -5.31 -9.39
N VAL A 52 18.11 -4.92 -10.57
CA VAL A 52 18.27 -3.52 -10.96
C VAL A 52 16.95 -3.02 -11.57
N LEU A 53 16.33 -2.03 -10.94
CA LEU A 53 15.02 -1.50 -11.31
C LEU A 53 15.01 -0.87 -12.70
N GLN A 54 16.10 -0.24 -13.12
CA GLN A 54 16.24 0.30 -14.48
C GLN A 54 16.10 -0.77 -15.57
N HIS A 55 16.43 -2.02 -15.28
CA HIS A 55 16.30 -3.13 -16.23
C HIS A 55 14.92 -3.80 -16.13
N GLU A 56 14.40 -3.93 -14.91
CA GLU A 56 13.16 -4.66 -14.65
C GLU A 56 11.90 -3.81 -14.87
N VAL A 57 11.97 -2.50 -14.65
CA VAL A 57 10.83 -1.56 -14.75
C VAL A 57 11.27 -0.26 -15.44
N PRO A 58 11.71 -0.33 -16.72
CA PRO A 58 12.24 0.82 -17.46
C PRO A 58 11.22 1.95 -17.69
N GLU A 59 9.94 1.72 -17.44
CA GLU A 59 8.87 2.72 -17.57
C GLU A 59 8.91 3.79 -16.48
N LEU A 60 9.55 3.49 -15.34
CA LEU A 60 9.78 4.43 -14.26
C LEU A 60 10.62 5.62 -14.73
N ILE A 61 10.36 6.78 -14.14
CA ILE A 61 11.27 7.91 -14.20
C ILE A 61 12.25 7.77 -13.03
N PHE A 62 13.54 7.78 -13.31
CA PHE A 62 14.57 7.62 -12.27
C PHE A 62 15.15 8.99 -11.90
N ASP A 63 15.02 9.36 -10.63
CA ASP A 63 15.68 10.52 -10.03
C ASP A 63 16.39 10.04 -8.76
N VAL A 64 17.55 9.40 -8.90
CA VAL A 64 18.24 8.72 -7.79
C VAL A 64 18.85 9.76 -6.84
N ARG A 65 18.03 10.28 -5.93
CA ARG A 65 18.32 11.47 -5.11
C ARG A 65 19.62 11.35 -4.33
N TYR A 66 19.88 10.17 -3.75
CA TYR A 66 21.10 9.91 -2.99
C TYR A 66 22.35 9.66 -3.85
N ALA A 67 22.24 9.57 -5.18
CA ALA A 67 23.38 9.65 -6.11
C ALA A 67 23.68 11.09 -6.56
N THR A 68 23.02 12.09 -5.98
CA THR A 68 23.20 13.52 -6.28
C THR A 68 23.35 14.32 -4.97
N GLU A 69 23.57 15.63 -5.06
CA GLU A 69 23.52 16.53 -3.90
C GLU A 69 22.09 17.02 -3.58
N ASN A 70 21.10 16.68 -4.41
CA ASN A 70 19.72 17.06 -4.24
C ASN A 70 19.01 16.13 -3.23
N ASN A 71 19.47 16.12 -1.99
CA ASN A 71 18.85 15.37 -0.88
C ASN A 71 19.12 16.12 0.42
N PHE A 72 18.48 15.71 1.53
CA PHE A 72 18.58 16.46 2.79
C PHE A 72 20.00 16.56 3.37
N THR A 73 20.93 15.69 2.95
CA THR A 73 22.32 15.72 3.42
C THR A 73 23.19 16.67 2.60
N HIS A 74 22.70 17.14 1.45
CA HIS A 74 23.44 17.92 0.46
C HIS A 74 24.76 17.27 0.01
N ARG A 75 24.81 15.94 0.01
CA ARG A 75 25.98 15.13 -0.37
C ARG A 75 25.57 13.96 -1.24
N VAL A 76 26.48 13.55 -2.12
CA VAL A 76 26.35 12.29 -2.86
C VAL A 76 26.66 11.13 -1.92
N LEU A 77 25.70 10.22 -1.74
CA LEU A 77 25.80 9.08 -0.83
C LEU A 77 25.93 7.74 -1.56
N TYR A 78 25.43 7.65 -2.79
CA TYR A 78 25.54 6.45 -3.64
C TYR A 78 26.68 6.64 -4.66
N SER A 79 27.45 5.58 -4.89
CA SER A 79 28.56 5.58 -5.86
C SER A 79 28.12 5.47 -7.31
N ASP A 80 26.88 5.04 -7.55
CA ASP A 80 26.25 4.93 -8.85
C ASP A 80 24.75 5.26 -8.76
N SER A 81 24.08 5.34 -9.91
CA SER A 81 22.66 5.65 -10.02
C SER A 81 21.79 4.42 -10.31
N LEU A 82 22.26 3.20 -10.03
CA LEU A 82 21.48 1.98 -10.22
C LEU A 82 20.67 1.67 -8.96
N LEU A 83 19.33 1.72 -9.09
CA LEU A 83 18.46 1.38 -7.97
C LEU A 83 18.26 -0.13 -7.95
N LYS A 84 18.52 -0.72 -6.79
CA LYS A 84 18.31 -2.15 -6.57
C LYS A 84 17.09 -2.36 -5.67
N SER A 85 16.40 -3.47 -5.83
CA SER A 85 15.34 -3.90 -4.90
C SER A 85 15.20 -5.41 -4.93
N ARG A 86 14.42 -6.00 -4.02
CA ARG A 86 14.00 -7.41 -4.16
C ARG A 86 13.19 -7.59 -5.43
N ARG A 87 13.29 -8.75 -6.08
CA ARG A 87 12.48 -9.08 -7.27
C ARG A 87 10.98 -8.85 -7.06
N HIS A 88 10.45 -9.17 -5.88
CA HIS A 88 9.04 -8.96 -5.55
C HIS A 88 8.64 -7.46 -5.53
N VAL A 89 9.54 -6.57 -5.11
CA VAL A 89 9.34 -5.12 -5.23
C VAL A 89 9.26 -4.72 -6.70
N ALA A 90 10.19 -5.19 -7.54
CA ALA A 90 10.18 -4.90 -8.97
C ALA A 90 8.88 -5.40 -9.65
N ASP A 91 8.43 -6.60 -9.34
CA ASP A 91 7.18 -7.15 -9.88
C ASP A 91 5.94 -6.37 -9.42
N SER A 92 5.95 -5.90 -8.17
CA SER A 92 4.90 -5.03 -7.64
C SER A 92 4.92 -3.64 -8.30
N LEU A 93 6.10 -3.08 -8.57
CA LEU A 93 6.25 -1.83 -9.32
C LEU A 93 5.76 -1.96 -10.76
N LYS A 94 5.95 -3.11 -11.43
CA LYS A 94 5.36 -3.37 -12.76
C LYS A 94 3.82 -3.25 -12.74
N ILE A 95 3.17 -3.61 -11.63
CA ILE A 95 1.73 -3.40 -11.45
C ILE A 95 1.44 -1.89 -11.25
N ALA A 96 2.20 -1.23 -10.37
CA ALA A 96 2.02 0.18 -10.06
C ALA A 96 2.14 1.08 -11.29
N VAL A 97 3.14 0.86 -12.15
CA VAL A 97 3.33 1.66 -13.38
C VAL A 97 2.17 1.48 -14.36
N ARG A 98 1.59 0.27 -14.46
CA ARG A 98 0.39 0.03 -15.29
C ARG A 98 -0.82 0.78 -14.75
N LEU A 99 -1.07 0.68 -13.44
CA LEU A 99 -2.19 1.37 -12.79
C LEU A 99 -2.04 2.90 -12.85
N ALA A 100 -0.82 3.42 -12.74
CA ALA A 100 -0.55 4.83 -12.93
C ALA A 100 -0.86 5.28 -14.37
N ALA A 101 -0.44 4.51 -15.37
CA ALA A 101 -0.71 4.81 -16.77
C ALA A 101 -2.22 4.83 -17.08
N GLU A 102 -3.01 3.90 -16.52
CA GLU A 102 -4.48 3.90 -16.64
C GLU A 102 -5.13 5.15 -16.04
N ARG A 103 -4.45 5.81 -15.10
CA ARG A 103 -4.89 7.06 -14.45
C ARG A 103 -4.29 8.32 -15.10
N GLY A 104 -3.52 8.19 -16.18
CA GLY A 104 -2.89 9.32 -16.85
C GLY A 104 -1.64 9.85 -16.14
N TYR A 105 -0.96 9.01 -15.37
CA TYR A 105 0.29 9.34 -14.68
C TYR A 105 1.43 8.41 -15.05
N ARG A 106 2.64 8.85 -14.74
CA ARG A 106 3.85 8.04 -14.65
C ARG A 106 4.32 8.01 -13.19
N ILE A 107 5.15 7.04 -12.84
CA ILE A 107 5.78 6.98 -11.51
C ILE A 107 7.24 7.39 -11.65
N LYS A 108 7.68 8.29 -10.76
CA LYS A 108 9.09 8.59 -10.53
C LYS A 108 9.54 7.92 -9.24
N ILE A 109 10.74 7.36 -9.24
CA ILE A 109 11.36 6.72 -8.08
C ILE A 109 12.62 7.49 -7.65
N PHE A 110 12.75 7.72 -6.35
CA PHE A 110 13.84 8.45 -5.71
C PHE A 110 14.86 7.52 -5.05
N ASP A 111 14.36 6.53 -4.30
CA ASP A 111 15.18 5.56 -3.59
C ASP A 111 14.52 4.17 -3.55
N ALA A 112 15.33 3.15 -3.32
CA ALA A 112 14.91 1.76 -3.16
C ALA A 112 15.81 1.06 -2.13
N TYR A 113 16.63 0.09 -2.50
CA TYR A 113 17.63 -0.43 -1.57
C TYR A 113 18.63 0.65 -1.15
N ARG A 114 18.80 0.80 0.17
CA ARG A 114 19.77 1.70 0.80
C ARG A 114 20.79 0.89 1.59
N PRO A 115 22.10 1.06 1.35
CA PRO A 115 23.13 0.41 2.18
C PRO A 115 23.05 0.83 3.66
N VAL A 116 23.35 -0.09 4.58
CA VAL A 116 23.32 0.20 6.02
C VAL A 116 24.33 1.29 6.41
N SER A 117 25.45 1.40 5.69
CA SER A 117 26.43 2.48 5.87
C SER A 117 25.81 3.87 5.62
N VAL A 118 25.00 4.00 4.57
CA VAL A 118 24.26 5.23 4.26
C VAL A 118 23.19 5.50 5.32
N GLN A 119 22.46 4.47 5.75
CA GLN A 119 21.48 4.60 6.84
C GLN A 119 22.13 5.13 8.13
N ARG A 120 23.31 4.58 8.52
CA ARG A 120 24.08 5.06 9.67
C ARG A 120 24.52 6.51 9.52
N PHE A 121 24.94 6.91 8.32
CA PHE A 121 25.32 8.29 8.04
C PHE A 121 24.12 9.24 8.17
N MET A 122 22.98 8.91 7.55
CA MET A 122 21.73 9.67 7.66
C MET A 122 21.30 9.83 9.12
N TRP A 123 21.32 8.73 9.89
CA TRP A 123 20.98 8.74 11.32
C TRP A 123 21.91 9.63 12.14
N SER A 124 23.20 9.72 11.78
CA SER A 124 24.13 10.62 12.47
C SER A 124 23.82 12.10 12.26
N LEU A 125 23.08 12.45 11.21
CA LEU A 125 22.65 13.82 10.91
C LEU A 125 21.26 14.12 11.48
N LEU A 126 20.34 13.16 11.39
CA LEU A 126 18.97 13.27 11.87
C LEU A 126 18.57 12.02 12.67
N PRO A 127 18.91 11.94 13.97
CA PRO A 127 18.59 10.80 14.83
C PRO A 127 17.14 10.88 15.33
N ASP A 128 16.19 10.83 14.41
CA ASP A 128 14.74 10.89 14.68
C ASP A 128 14.03 9.74 13.97
N GLU A 129 13.58 8.74 14.74
CA GLU A 129 12.97 7.52 14.20
C GLU A 129 11.66 7.77 13.43
N ARG A 130 11.08 8.97 13.52
CA ARG A 130 9.92 9.35 12.69
C ARG A 130 10.27 9.45 11.20
N TYR A 131 11.54 9.73 10.89
CA TYR A 131 12.01 10.08 9.55
C TYR A 131 13.21 9.24 9.10
N VAL A 132 14.12 8.92 10.02
CA VAL A 132 15.29 8.10 9.73
C VAL A 132 15.27 6.91 10.67
N ALA A 133 15.11 5.70 10.13
CA ALA A 133 15.09 4.49 10.96
C ALA A 133 16.42 4.32 11.72
N ASP A 134 16.33 3.93 13.00
CA ASP A 134 17.49 3.58 13.82
C ASP A 134 18.26 2.41 13.16
N PRO A 135 19.53 2.61 12.77
CA PRO A 135 20.36 1.58 12.15
C PRO A 135 20.49 0.31 12.99
N ALA A 136 20.32 0.38 14.32
CA ALA A 136 20.35 -0.78 15.20
C ALA A 136 19.16 -1.74 14.97
N LYS A 137 18.04 -1.22 14.45
CA LYS A 137 16.83 -1.98 14.08
C LYS A 137 16.81 -2.32 12.58
N GLY A 138 17.55 -1.55 11.79
CA GLY A 138 17.54 -1.57 10.32
C GLY A 138 16.28 -0.92 9.73
N SER A 139 16.33 -0.64 8.43
CA SER A 139 15.19 -0.08 7.68
C SER A 139 14.65 -1.08 6.65
N ARG A 140 13.44 -0.82 6.13
CA ARG A 140 12.90 -1.60 5.00
C ARG A 140 13.68 -1.34 3.71
N HIS A 141 14.28 -0.15 3.55
CA HIS A 141 15.26 0.09 2.49
C HIS A 141 16.47 -0.83 2.61
N ASN A 142 17.02 -1.06 3.82
CA ASN A 142 18.15 -2.00 4.01
C ASN A 142 17.77 -3.46 3.72
N ARG A 143 16.47 -3.80 3.74
CA ARG A 143 15.95 -5.11 3.35
C ARG A 143 15.69 -5.22 1.83
N GLY A 144 15.83 -4.11 1.10
CA GLY A 144 15.46 -4.00 -0.32
C GLY A 144 13.95 -4.05 -0.57
N CYS A 145 13.15 -3.73 0.45
CA CYS A 145 11.70 -3.92 0.48
C CYS A 145 10.89 -2.61 0.58
N ALA A 146 11.55 -1.45 0.50
CA ALA A 146 10.89 -0.14 0.45
C ALA A 146 11.25 0.60 -0.83
N VAL A 147 10.38 1.52 -1.23
CA VAL A 147 10.59 2.44 -2.34
C VAL A 147 10.08 3.82 -1.97
N ASP A 148 10.78 4.84 -2.44
CA ASP A 148 10.35 6.24 -2.31
C ASP A 148 9.95 6.75 -3.70
N VAL A 149 8.69 7.14 -3.87
CA VAL A 149 8.11 7.44 -5.18
C VAL A 149 7.20 8.67 -5.18
N THR A 150 7.03 9.25 -6.36
CA THR A 150 6.00 10.27 -6.64
C THR A 150 5.28 9.99 -7.97
N LEU A 151 4.21 10.73 -8.23
CA LEU A 151 3.56 10.76 -9.54
C LEU A 151 4.16 11.86 -10.41
N CYS A 152 4.22 11.58 -11.70
CA CYS A 152 4.45 12.56 -12.73
C CYS A 152 3.28 12.56 -13.71
N THR A 153 3.05 13.71 -14.34
CA THR A 153 2.24 13.81 -15.55
C THR A 153 2.85 12.95 -16.67
N LEU A 154 2.08 12.69 -17.75
CA LEU A 154 2.56 11.86 -18.87
C LEU A 154 3.79 12.45 -19.58
N ASP A 155 3.95 13.78 -19.58
CA ASP A 155 5.13 14.50 -20.07
C ASP A 155 6.32 14.48 -19.07
N GLY A 156 6.16 13.86 -17.91
CA GLY A 156 7.24 13.59 -16.95
C GLY A 156 7.47 14.69 -15.90
N LYS A 157 6.57 15.68 -15.80
CA LYS A 157 6.63 16.69 -14.74
C LYS A 157 6.08 16.10 -13.45
N GLU A 158 6.78 16.26 -12.34
CA GLU A 158 6.25 15.90 -11.02
C GLU A 158 4.95 16.63 -10.72
N VAL A 159 3.98 15.91 -10.16
CA VAL A 159 2.76 16.53 -9.64
C VAL A 159 3.06 17.15 -8.28
N ASP A 160 2.37 18.23 -7.94
CA ASP A 160 2.55 18.87 -6.64
C ASP A 160 1.95 18.00 -5.52
N MET A 161 2.82 17.54 -4.63
CA MET A 161 2.48 16.75 -3.45
C MET A 161 2.44 17.59 -2.17
N GLY A 162 2.69 18.90 -2.23
CA GLY A 162 2.62 19.85 -1.11
C GLY A 162 3.87 19.99 -0.25
N THR A 163 4.82 19.07 -0.40
CA THR A 163 6.20 19.14 0.11
C THR A 163 7.11 18.47 -0.92
N ASP A 164 8.41 18.75 -0.87
CA ASP A 164 9.38 17.93 -1.62
C ASP A 164 9.55 16.56 -0.93
N TYR A 165 10.20 15.64 -1.64
CA TYR A 165 10.85 14.47 -1.06
C TYR A 165 11.88 14.87 0.00
N ASP A 166 12.10 14.02 1.01
CA ASP A 166 13.01 14.28 2.15
C ASP A 166 12.62 15.50 3.01
N GLU A 167 11.37 15.98 2.96
CA GLU A 167 10.88 17.01 3.88
C GLU A 167 10.45 16.40 5.23
N PHE A 168 11.20 16.65 6.30
CA PHE A 168 10.93 16.04 7.61
C PHE A 168 10.05 16.92 8.51
N THR A 169 8.85 17.22 8.04
CA THR A 169 7.83 18.00 8.78
C THR A 169 6.48 17.27 8.81
N GLU A 170 5.56 17.70 9.67
CA GLU A 170 4.19 17.14 9.69
C GLU A 170 3.44 17.34 8.36
N ARG A 171 3.85 18.32 7.53
CA ARG A 171 3.28 18.52 6.20
C ARG A 171 3.60 17.36 5.25
N ALA A 172 4.67 16.61 5.50
CA ALA A 172 5.04 15.44 4.71
C ALA A 172 4.28 14.16 5.11
N HIS A 173 3.54 14.17 6.23
CA HIS A 173 2.78 13.00 6.66
C HIS A 173 1.72 12.61 5.63
N ALA A 174 1.45 11.31 5.49
CA ALA A 174 0.56 10.78 4.47
C ALA A 174 -0.89 11.31 4.59
N ASP A 175 -1.29 11.76 5.78
CA ASP A 175 -2.60 12.32 6.14
C ASP A 175 -2.53 13.78 6.61
N ALA A 176 -1.48 14.52 6.23
CA ALA A 176 -1.30 15.93 6.58
C ALA A 176 -2.55 16.77 6.25
N ASN A 177 -2.95 17.63 7.19
CA ASN A 177 -4.12 18.52 7.04
C ASN A 177 -3.76 19.91 6.51
N ASP A 178 -2.48 20.28 6.54
CA ASP A 178 -1.96 21.57 6.07
C ASP A 178 -1.51 21.52 4.60
N ILE A 179 -2.35 20.95 3.72
CA ILE A 179 -2.12 20.84 2.28
C ILE A 179 -3.39 21.20 1.51
N SER A 180 -3.25 21.58 0.24
CA SER A 180 -4.40 21.85 -0.61
C SER A 180 -5.20 20.56 -0.89
N GLN A 181 -6.48 20.72 -1.26
CA GLN A 181 -7.31 19.58 -1.66
C GLN A 181 -6.74 18.84 -2.88
N GLU A 182 -6.08 19.57 -3.79
CA GLU A 182 -5.41 19.00 -4.96
C GLU A 182 -4.19 18.16 -4.56
N GLN A 183 -3.34 18.67 -3.67
CA GLN A 183 -2.20 17.93 -3.12
C GLN A 183 -2.66 16.66 -2.38
N ALA A 184 -3.72 16.77 -1.57
CA ALA A 184 -4.33 15.62 -0.89
C ALA A 184 -4.89 14.58 -1.89
N ALA A 185 -5.49 15.03 -2.99
CA ALA A 185 -5.98 14.16 -4.05
C ALA A 185 -4.83 13.43 -4.77
N HIS A 186 -3.72 14.11 -5.07
CA HIS A 186 -2.52 13.49 -5.65
C HIS A 186 -1.94 12.42 -4.73
N ARG A 187 -1.76 12.72 -3.43
CA ARG A 187 -1.32 11.74 -2.43
C ARG A 187 -2.27 10.55 -2.33
N ALA A 188 -3.58 10.78 -2.40
CA ALA A 188 -4.58 9.71 -2.38
C ALA A 188 -4.51 8.82 -3.64
N ILE A 189 -4.27 9.40 -4.82
CA ILE A 189 -4.08 8.65 -6.07
C ILE A 189 -2.82 7.78 -5.96
N LEU A 190 -1.68 8.36 -5.57
CA LEU A 190 -0.43 7.63 -5.41
C LEU A 190 -0.60 6.48 -4.42
N ARG A 191 -1.12 6.77 -3.23
CA ARG A 191 -1.38 5.77 -2.19
C ARG A 191 -2.31 4.66 -2.68
N GLY A 192 -3.37 5.00 -3.42
CA GLY A 192 -4.28 4.02 -4.00
C GLY A 192 -3.60 3.08 -5.01
N ILE A 193 -2.76 3.63 -5.89
CA ILE A 193 -1.96 2.85 -6.86
C ILE A 193 -1.00 1.91 -6.14
N MET A 194 -0.22 2.43 -5.21
CA MET A 194 0.78 1.65 -4.48
C MET A 194 0.13 0.57 -3.60
N ASN A 195 -1.00 0.88 -2.95
CA ASN A 195 -1.76 -0.06 -2.14
C ASN A 195 -2.34 -1.23 -2.94
N ALA A 196 -2.91 -0.92 -4.11
CA ALA A 196 -3.40 -1.93 -5.05
C ALA A 196 -2.26 -2.80 -5.63
N SER A 197 -1.03 -2.29 -5.59
CA SER A 197 0.17 -2.96 -6.10
C SER A 197 0.92 -3.76 -5.02
N GLY A 198 0.41 -3.82 -3.78
CA GLY A 198 1.02 -4.63 -2.72
C GLY A 198 1.90 -3.86 -1.73
N PHE A 199 1.86 -2.53 -1.73
CA PHE A 199 2.60 -1.70 -0.79
C PHE A 199 1.71 -1.04 0.27
N ASP A 200 2.28 -0.67 1.40
CA ASP A 200 1.63 0.16 2.42
C ASP A 200 2.45 1.43 2.67
N VAL A 201 1.77 2.57 2.82
CA VAL A 201 2.42 3.88 3.00
C VAL A 201 2.95 4.01 4.43
N LEU A 202 4.11 4.66 4.61
CA LEU A 202 4.56 5.08 5.93
C LEU A 202 3.75 6.31 6.39
N PRO A 203 3.16 6.33 7.60
CA PRO A 203 2.32 7.45 8.03
C PRO A 203 3.02 8.81 8.04
N THR A 204 4.32 8.84 8.32
CA THR A 204 5.12 10.07 8.43
C THR A 204 5.62 10.61 7.10
N GLU A 205 5.52 9.85 6.00
CA GLU A 205 6.13 10.17 4.71
C GLU A 205 5.20 9.78 3.55
N TRP A 206 4.66 10.77 2.83
CA TRP A 206 3.72 10.50 1.72
C TRP A 206 4.33 9.74 0.54
N TRP A 207 5.66 9.79 0.38
CA TRP A 207 6.40 9.17 -0.72
C TRP A 207 6.86 7.74 -0.42
N HIS A 208 6.90 7.33 0.86
CA HIS A 208 7.52 6.07 1.28
C HIS A 208 6.53 4.93 1.33
N PHE A 209 6.90 3.81 0.70
CA PHE A 209 6.05 2.64 0.57
C PHE A 209 6.82 1.35 0.89
N ASP A 210 6.31 0.61 1.88
CA ASP A 210 6.79 -0.70 2.29
C ASP A 210 6.08 -1.80 1.50
N LEU A 211 6.82 -2.75 0.94
CA LEU A 211 6.25 -3.96 0.38
C LEU A 211 5.60 -4.80 1.48
N ARG A 212 4.37 -5.27 1.29
CA ARG A 212 3.72 -6.18 2.24
C ARG A 212 4.53 -7.47 2.43
N GLY A 213 4.73 -7.87 3.68
CA GLY A 213 5.53 -9.05 4.02
C GLY A 213 7.04 -8.80 4.02
N TRP A 214 7.48 -7.54 4.01
CA TRP A 214 8.89 -7.15 4.14
C TRP A 214 9.59 -7.80 5.35
N GLU A 215 8.85 -8.17 6.39
CA GLU A 215 9.35 -8.81 7.62
C GLU A 215 10.07 -10.15 7.34
N GLN A 216 9.71 -10.80 6.24
CA GLN A 216 10.26 -12.09 5.81
C GLN A 216 11.67 -11.96 5.20
N TYR A 217 12.06 -10.74 4.82
CA TYR A 217 13.34 -10.49 4.16
C TYR A 217 14.36 -10.01 5.19
N PRO A 218 15.57 -10.61 5.25
CA PRO A 218 16.61 -10.15 6.15
C PRO A 218 17.14 -8.76 5.74
N ILE A 219 17.75 -8.07 6.70
CA ILE A 219 18.59 -6.91 6.41
C ILE A 219 19.76 -7.39 5.55
N LEU A 220 20.08 -6.64 4.50
CA LEU A 220 21.26 -6.89 3.69
C LEU A 220 22.42 -6.12 4.32
N GLU A 221 23.41 -6.86 4.81
CA GLU A 221 24.70 -6.31 5.20
C GLU A 221 25.60 -6.37 3.97
N GLU A 222 25.88 -5.22 3.36
CA GLU A 222 26.99 -5.08 2.40
C GLU A 222 28.33 -4.96 3.13
#